data_AF-A0A4V1RNE8-F1
#
_entry.id   AF-A0A4V1RNE8-F1
#
_cell.length_a   1.000
_cell.length_b   1.000
_cell.length_c   1.000
_cell.angle_alpha   90.00
_cell.angle_beta   90.00
_cell.angle_gamma   90.00
#
_symmetry.space_group_name_H-M   'P 1'
#
loop_
_entity.id
_entity.type
_entity.pdbx_description
1 polymer ?
#
loop_
_entity_poly.entity_id
_entity_poly.type
_entity_poly.pdbx_seq_one_letter_code
_entity_poly.pdbx_strand_id
1 'polypeptide(L)'
;IPFIAAVMRDVFELVPPMLKESAYGLGSTTWEVVWKVVLPYTKSGVIGGIMLGLGRALGETMAVTFVIGNAFNLPESIFSPSNSI
;
A
#
# COMPACT_ATOMS: atom_id res chain seq x y z
N ILE A 1 1.09 -2.77 -7.88
CA ILE A 1 0.17 -3.90 -7.56
C ILE A 1 0.85 -5.05 -6.78
N PRO A 2 2.00 -5.63 -7.18
CA PRO A 2 2.55 -6.81 -6.48
C PRO A 2 2.89 -6.56 -5.00
N PHE A 3 3.28 -5.33 -4.64
CA PHE A 3 3.59 -4.95 -3.26
C PHE A 3 2.39 -5.04 -2.32
N ILE A 4 1.25 -4.46 -2.71
CA ILE A 4 0.03 -4.50 -1.90
C ILE A 4 -0.47 -5.95 -1.77
N ALA A 5 -0.42 -6.74 -2.84
CA ALA A 5 -0.85 -8.13 -2.81
C ALA A 5 0.02 -9.00 -1.87
N ALA A 6 1.33 -8.77 -1.82
CA ALA A 6 2.24 -9.45 -0.90
C ALA A 6 1.91 -9.09 0.56
N VAL A 7 1.80 -7.80 0.88
CA VAL A 7 1.48 -7.35 2.24
C VAL A 7 0.12 -7.89 2.71
N MET A 8 -0.88 -7.91 1.82
CA MET A 8 -2.20 -8.44 2.16
C MET A 8 -2.17 -9.95 2.41
N ARG A 9 -1.31 -10.71 1.73
CA ARG A 9 -1.13 -12.14 1.98
C ARG A 9 -0.57 -12.38 3.38
N ASP A 10 0.49 -11.67 3.76
CA ASP A 10 1.11 -11.80 5.08
C ASP A 10 0.12 -11.44 6.20
N VAL A 11 -0.68 -10.39 5.99
CA VAL A 11 -1.74 -9.96 6.91
C VAL A 11 -2.82 -11.04 7.07
N PHE A 12 -3.19 -11.75 6.01
CA PHE A 12 -4.19 -12.83 6.10
C PHE A 12 -3.61 -14.14 6.70
N GLU A 13 -2.32 -14.39 6.54
CA GLU A 13 -1.63 -15.52 7.19
C GLU A 13 -1.50 -15.35 8.71
N LEU A 14 -1.45 -14.10 9.20
CA LEU A 14 -1.48 -13.79 10.63
C LEU A 14 -2.76 -14.25 11.34
N VAL A 15 -3.85 -14.56 10.62
CA VAL A 15 -5.09 -15.05 11.22
C VAL A 15 -4.92 -16.49 11.71
N PRO A 16 -5.05 -16.74 13.04
CA PRO A 16 -4.92 -18.08 13.60
C PRO A 16 -5.86 -19.08 12.91
N PRO A 17 -5.37 -20.27 12.50
CA PRO A 17 -6.21 -21.30 11.87
C PRO A 17 -7.36 -21.73 12.78
N MET A 18 -7.12 -21.78 14.10
CA MET A 18 -8.14 -22.13 15.10
C MET A 18 -9.38 -21.22 15.07
N LEU A 19 -9.24 -19.93 14.77
CA LEU A 19 -10.38 -19.01 14.61
C LEU A 19 -11.21 -19.35 13.37
N LYS A 20 -10.55 -19.77 12.28
CA LYS A 20 -11.21 -20.21 11.05
C LYS A 20 -11.91 -21.54 11.26
N GLU A 21 -11.24 -22.51 11.87
CA GLU A 21 -11.78 -23.84 12.18
C GLU A 21 -12.96 -23.80 13.15
N SER A 22 -12.91 -22.94 14.17
CA SER A 22 -14.03 -22.74 15.11
C SER A 22 -15.26 -22.17 14.40
N ALA A 23 -15.06 -21.24 13.47
CA ALA A 23 -16.15 -20.66 12.68
C ALA A 23 -16.78 -21.70 11.72
N TYR A 24 -15.97 -22.58 11.12
CA TYR A 24 -16.47 -23.72 10.35
C TYR A 24 -17.21 -24.74 11.24
N GLY A 25 -16.73 -24.99 12.46
CA GLY A 25 -17.38 -25.86 13.44
C GLY A 25 -18.75 -25.34 13.91
N LEU A 26 -18.96 -24.03 13.85
CA LEU A 26 -20.25 -23.37 14.07
C LEU A 26 -21.19 -23.43 12.84
N GLY A 27 -20.76 -24.06 11.75
CA GLY A 27 -21.54 -24.15 10.51
C GLY A 27 -21.47 -22.91 9.62
N SER A 28 -20.53 -21.99 9.86
CA SER A 28 -20.37 -20.81 9.00
C SER A 28 -19.82 -21.18 7.63
N THR A 29 -20.32 -20.52 6.59
CA THR A 29 -19.80 -20.67 5.22
C THR A 29 -18.44 -19.97 5.07
N THR A 30 -17.64 -20.36 4.06
CA THR A 30 -16.35 -19.72 3.75
C THR A 30 -16.48 -18.20 3.58
N TRP A 31 -17.55 -17.73 2.95
CA TRP A 31 -17.84 -16.31 2.79
C TRP A 31 -18.07 -15.59 4.13
N GLU A 32 -18.82 -16.22 5.04
CA GLU A 32 -19.07 -15.67 6.37
C GLU A 32 -17.82 -15.66 7.23
N VAL A 33 -16.97 -16.70 7.14
CA VAL A 33 -15.68 -16.72 7.85
C VAL A 33 -14.81 -15.57 7.37
N VAL A 34 -14.74 -15.30 6.07
CA VAL A 34 -13.95 -14.20 5.52
C VAL A 34 -14.49 -12.85 6.01
N TRP A 35 -15.80 -12.60 5.91
CA TRP A 35 -16.39 -11.31 6.26
C TRP A 35 -16.51 -11.04 7.76
N LYS A 36 -16.89 -12.05 8.55
CA LYS A 36 -17.20 -11.89 9.98
C LYS A 36 -16.01 -12.19 10.88
N VAL A 37 -15.00 -12.93 10.42
CA VAL A 37 -13.85 -13.33 11.25
C VAL A 37 -12.55 -12.77 10.70
N VAL A 38 -12.20 -13.07 9.45
CA VAL A 38 -10.89 -12.73 8.86
C VAL A 38 -10.76 -11.21 8.65
N LEU A 39 -11.73 -10.56 8.00
CA LEU A 39 -11.69 -9.11 7.74
C LEU A 39 -11.58 -8.25 9.01
N PRO A 40 -12.42 -8.45 10.06
CA PRO A 40 -12.34 -7.62 11.26
C PRO A 40 -11.08 -7.91 12.08
N TYR A 41 -10.60 -9.16 12.10
CA TYR A 41 -9.36 -9.51 12.79
C TYR A 41 -8.15 -8.85 12.13
N THR A 42 -8.14 -8.76 10.81
CA THR A 42 -7.03 -8.20 10.02
C THR A 42 -7.16 -6.70 9.71
N LYS A 43 -8.19 -6.01 10.23
CA LYS A 43 -8.46 -4.60 9.89
C LYS A 43 -7.22 -3.71 10.06
N SER A 44 -6.46 -3.91 11.13
CA SER A 44 -5.26 -3.10 11.40
C SER A 44 -4.16 -3.35 10.37
N GLY A 45 -3.96 -4.62 9.97
CA GLY A 45 -3.03 -4.99 8.92
C GLY A 45 -3.46 -4.50 7.54
N VAL A 46 -4.76 -4.53 7.22
CA VAL A 46 -5.31 -4.01 5.96
C VAL A 46 -5.10 -2.49 5.85
N ILE A 47 -5.39 -1.75 6.93
CA ILE A 47 -5.14 -0.30 6.98
C ILE A 47 -3.65 0.00 6.83
N GLY A 48 -2.78 -0.78 7.51
CA GLY A 48 -1.33 -0.67 7.37
C GLY A 48 -0.85 -0.94 5.94
N GLY A 49 -1.39 -1.97 5.28
CA GLY A 49 -1.06 -2.30 3.89
C GLY A 49 -1.51 -1.23 2.89
N ILE A 50 -2.66 -0.59 3.12
CA ILE A 50 -3.12 0.55 2.31
C ILE A 50 -2.19 1.75 2.51
N MET A 51 -1.80 2.07 3.74
CA MET A 51 -0.87 3.16 4.04
C MET A 51 0.51 2.93 3.40
N LEU A 52 1.05 1.72 3.49
CA LEU A 52 2.31 1.36 2.84
C LEU A 52 2.21 1.46 1.30
N GLY A 53 1.08 1.03 0.73
CA GLY A 53 0.80 1.15 -0.70
C GLY A 53 0.74 2.60 -1.17
N LEU A 54 0.06 3.46 -0.41
CA LEU A 54 -0.02 4.91 -0.67
C LEU A 54 1.34 5.58 -0.57
N GLY A 55 2.11 5.28 0.48
CA GLY A 55 3.48 5.79 0.63
C GLY A 55 4.38 5.41 -0.55
N ARG A 56 4.24 4.17 -1.06
CA ARG A 56 5.00 3.72 -2.24
C ARG A 56 4.56 4.41 -3.53
N ALA A 57 3.26 4.69 -3.70
CA ALA A 57 2.76 5.46 -4.84
C ALA A 57 3.22 6.94 -4.80
N LEU A 58 3.25 7.55 -3.62
CA LEU A 58 3.82 8.89 -3.40
C LEU A 58 5.33 8.93 -3.64
N GLY A 59 6.05 7.88 -3.21
CA GLY A 59 7.48 7.73 -3.49
C GLY A 59 7.77 7.64 -5.00
N GLU A 60 6.93 6.94 -5.76
CA GLU A 60 7.02 6.89 -7.22
C GLU A 60 6.77 8.27 -7.87
N THR A 61 5.80 9.07 -7.41
CA THR A 61 5.59 10.43 -7.95
C THR A 61 6.68 11.42 -7.56
N MET A 62 7.25 11.30 -6.36
CA MET A 62 8.41 12.10 -5.93
C MET A 62 9.66 11.74 -6.74
N ALA A 63 9.92 10.46 -6.97
CA ALA A 63 11.00 9.99 -7.83
C ALA A 63 10.83 10.48 -9.28
N VAL A 64 9.61 10.41 -9.82
CA VAL A 64 9.30 10.93 -11.16
C VAL A 64 9.48 12.44 -11.23
N THR A 65 9.10 13.20 -10.21
CA THR A 65 9.30 14.66 -10.16
C THR A 65 10.80 15.03 -10.08
N PHE A 66 11.59 14.24 -9.37
CA PHE A 66 13.04 14.43 -9.28
C PHE A 66 13.75 14.06 -10.59
N VAL A 67 13.28 13.02 -11.29
CA VAL A 67 13.80 12.59 -12.60
C VAL A 67 13.37 13.53 -13.73
N ILE A 68 12.10 13.98 -13.75
CA ILE A 68 11.63 15.04 -14.65
C ILE A 68 12.38 16.34 -14.36
N GLY A 69 12.92 16.47 -13.15
CA GLY A 69 13.64 17.64 -12.72
C GLY A 69 12.65 18.73 -12.36
N ASN A 70 12.55 19.06 -11.08
CA ASN A 70 12.24 20.43 -10.70
C ASN A 70 13.43 21.30 -11.10
N ALA A 71 13.64 21.47 -12.41
CA ALA A 71 14.47 22.52 -12.96
C ALA A 71 13.66 23.82 -12.89
N PHE A 72 13.31 24.25 -11.68
CA PHE A 72 13.08 25.68 -11.45
C PHE A 72 14.44 26.39 -11.45
N ASN A 73 15.18 26.30 -12.55
CA ASN A 73 16.03 27.41 -12.97
C ASN A 73 15.06 28.47 -13.47
N LEU A 74 14.38 29.17 -12.56
CA LEU A 74 13.79 30.47 -12.90
C LEU A 74 14.99 31.34 -13.30
N PRO A 75 15.09 31.77 -14.57
CA PRO A 75 16.09 32.78 -14.91
C PRO A 75 15.67 34.06 -14.18
N GLU A 76 16.46 34.50 -13.21
CA GLU A 76 16.25 35.80 -12.56
C GLU A 76 16.47 36.98 -13.52
N SER A 77 16.97 36.72 -14.74
CA SER A 77 17.14 37.74 -15.78
C SER A 77 17.18 37.12 -17.19
N ILE A 78 16.61 37.86 -18.16
CA ILE A 78 16.49 37.55 -19.60
C ILE A 78 17.87 37.31 -20.27
N PHE A 79 18.98 37.65 -19.60
CA PHE A 79 20.34 37.61 -20.15
C PHE A 79 21.27 36.53 -19.56
N SER A 80 20.77 35.62 -18.73
CA SER A 80 21.62 34.58 -18.12
C SER A 80 21.68 33.29 -18.97
N PRO A 81 22.87 32.72 -19.22
CA PRO A 81 22.99 31.46 -19.95
C PRO A 81 22.61 30.29 -19.05
N SER A 82 21.55 29.57 -19.42
CA SER A 82 21.14 28.32 -18.79
C SER A 82 22.14 27.23 -19.16
N ASN A 83 22.98 26.83 -18.22
CA ASN A 83 23.89 25.71 -18.38
C ASN A 83 23.30 24.52 -17.63
N SER A 84 22.88 23.50 -18.37
CA SER A 84 22.37 22.24 -17.81
C SER A 84 23.49 21.21 -17.78
N ILE A 85 24.12 21.05 -16.62
CA ILE A 85 24.72 19.77 -16.19
C ILE A 85 24.30 19.46 -14.75
#